data_AF-A0A7L2KVR9-F1
#
_entry.id   AF-A0A7L2KVR9-F1
#
_cell.length_a   1.000
_cell.length_b   1.000
_cell.length_c   1.000
_cell.angle_alpha   90.00
_cell.angle_beta   90.00
_cell.angle_gamma   90.00
#
_symmetry.space_group_name_H-M   'P 1'
#
loop_
_entity.id
_entity.type
_entity.pdbx_description
1 polymer ?
#
loop_
_entity_poly.entity_id
_entity_poly.type
_entity_poly.pdbx_seq_one_letter_code
_entity_poly.pdbx_strand_id
1 'polypeptide(L)'
;RPPQAVCVPAIHLHMTAATMQVSQKDFQKAQEQLKLLKKDPGNETKLKLYALFKQATEGPCNAPKPGMLDFVKKAKWDAWNSLGSLSQDDARQKYTDLVSSLVSAESASQKKEASPEEGRHDGYETLIVTTKNNITKIMFNRPDRKNAINHQMYREIIKALEEAGKNDSTIAVITGNGDYYSSGNDLSNFTNVQPGDMKKMAEDGAVLLRDFVGHFIDFPKPLIAVVNGPAIGICVTVLGLCDLVYASDRATFHSPFSQLGQSPEGCSSYLFPKLMGLAKASEMLLFNKKLTAAEACAQGLVTEVFPDSSFQKEVWARLEAYASLPKNSLAVSKQLLRSMEKEKLHAVNSRECEVLKERWLSDECINAIVSFFQKKSKL
;
A
#
# COMPACT_ATOMS: atom_id res chain seq x y z
N ARG A 1 21.18 47.32 59.76
CA ARG A 1 22.33 47.65 58.89
C ARG A 1 22.42 46.51 57.86
N PRO A 2 22.00 46.70 56.60
CA PRO A 2 21.95 45.62 55.60
C PRO A 2 23.33 45.41 54.95
N PRO A 3 23.62 44.25 54.34
CA PRO A 3 24.85 44.07 53.57
C PRO A 3 24.69 44.63 52.15
N GLN A 4 25.79 45.21 51.69
CA GLN A 4 25.96 45.99 50.46
C GLN A 4 25.73 45.15 49.19
N ALA A 5 24.97 45.71 48.24
CA ALA A 5 24.90 45.22 46.87
C ALA A 5 26.15 45.65 46.10
N VAL A 6 26.92 44.68 45.59
CA VAL A 6 28.04 44.91 44.68
C VAL A 6 27.50 45.04 43.26
N CYS A 7 27.77 46.18 42.64
CA CYS A 7 27.45 46.46 41.24
C CYS A 7 28.54 45.86 40.33
N VAL A 8 28.16 44.97 39.41
CA VAL A 8 29.02 44.45 38.34
C VAL A 8 28.45 44.95 37.00
N PRO A 9 29.26 45.53 36.09
CA PRO A 9 28.73 46.14 34.87
C PRO A 9 28.29 45.08 33.86
N ALA A 10 27.10 45.28 33.28
CA ALA A 10 26.59 44.46 32.18
C ALA A 10 27.37 44.78 30.90
N ILE A 11 28.11 43.80 30.39
CA ILE A 11 28.68 43.84 29.04
C ILE A 11 27.55 43.54 28.05
N HIS A 12 27.12 44.55 27.30
CA HIS A 12 26.25 44.34 26.14
C HIS A 12 27.06 43.68 25.00
N LEU A 13 26.90 42.37 24.84
CA LEU A 13 27.26 41.67 23.61
C LEU A 13 26.17 41.93 22.56
N HIS A 14 26.45 42.84 21.62
CA HIS A 14 25.77 42.87 20.34
C HIS A 14 26.17 41.62 19.55
N MET A 15 25.31 40.60 19.53
CA MET A 15 25.33 39.58 18.48
C MET A 15 24.54 40.11 17.29
N THR A 16 25.23 40.72 16.34
CA THR A 16 24.73 40.86 14.97
C THR A 16 24.58 39.46 14.38
N ALA A 17 23.34 39.04 14.12
CA ALA A 17 23.06 37.85 13.32
C ALA A 17 23.60 38.09 11.90
N ALA A 18 24.78 37.55 11.60
CA ALA A 18 25.28 37.47 10.25
C ALA A 18 24.38 36.50 9.48
N THR A 19 23.58 36.99 8.54
CA THR A 19 22.97 36.18 7.49
C THR A 19 24.09 35.47 6.74
N MET A 20 24.28 34.17 7.03
CA MET A 20 25.20 33.33 6.28
C MET A 20 24.66 33.20 4.85
N GLN A 21 25.26 33.92 3.89
CA GLN A 21 25.01 33.69 2.48
C GLN A 21 25.53 32.30 2.09
N VAL A 22 24.66 31.44 1.55
CA VAL A 22 25.03 30.15 0.96
C VAL A 22 26.12 30.37 -0.09
N SER A 23 27.27 29.72 0.09
CA SER A 23 28.38 29.86 -0.83
C SER A 23 28.11 29.10 -2.14
N GLN A 24 28.77 29.49 -3.23
CA GLN A 24 28.68 28.77 -4.50
C GLN A 24 29.06 27.28 -4.37
N LYS A 25 29.91 26.94 -3.39
CA LYS A 25 30.28 25.56 -3.05
C LYS A 25 29.12 24.78 -2.43
N ASP A 26 28.33 25.41 -1.57
CA ASP A 26 27.18 24.78 -0.92
C ASP A 26 26.06 24.49 -1.94
N PHE A 27 25.87 25.39 -2.91
CA PHE A 27 24.96 25.17 -4.03
C PHE A 27 25.40 23.99 -4.90
N GLN A 28 26.69 23.88 -5.25
CA GLN A 28 27.23 22.74 -5.99
C GLN A 28 27.05 21.42 -5.24
N LYS A 29 27.31 21.41 -3.93
CA LYS A 29 27.10 20.26 -3.06
C LYS A 29 25.62 19.83 -3.03
N ALA A 30 24.70 20.79 -2.98
CA ALA A 30 23.26 20.50 -3.07
C ALA A 30 22.89 19.87 -4.42
N GLN A 31 23.49 20.29 -5.54
CA GLN A 31 23.25 19.65 -6.84
C GLN A 31 23.75 18.20 -6.88
N GLU A 32 24.89 17.90 -6.24
CA GLU A 32 25.40 16.53 -6.10
C GLU A 32 24.49 15.67 -5.24
N GLN A 33 24.04 16.20 -4.10
CA GLN A 33 23.10 15.51 -3.20
C GLN A 33 21.76 15.22 -3.88
N LEU A 34 21.24 16.13 -4.70
CA LEU A 34 20.01 15.92 -5.45
C LEU A 34 20.12 14.75 -6.43
N LYS A 35 21.29 14.54 -7.05
CA LYS A 35 21.55 13.40 -7.96
C LYS A 35 21.59 12.06 -7.23
N LEU A 36 21.88 12.07 -5.93
CA LEU A 36 21.98 10.87 -5.09
C LEU A 36 20.65 10.46 -4.46
N LEU A 37 19.58 11.26 -4.62
CA LEU A 37 18.25 10.89 -4.15
C LEU A 37 17.78 9.62 -4.86
N LYS A 38 17.31 8.65 -4.09
CA LYS A 38 16.77 7.39 -4.59
C LYS A 38 15.28 7.50 -4.88
N LYS A 39 14.55 8.34 -4.13
CA LYS A 39 13.11 8.55 -4.31
C LYS A 39 12.83 9.73 -5.25
N ASP A 40 11.84 9.57 -6.11
CA ASP A 40 11.35 10.65 -6.98
C ASP A 40 10.64 11.73 -6.14
N PRO A 41 11.10 13.00 -6.14
CA PRO A 41 10.51 14.07 -5.32
C PRO A 41 9.17 14.60 -5.85
N GLY A 42 8.66 14.07 -6.97
CA GLY A 42 7.39 14.46 -7.57
C GLY A 42 7.50 15.65 -8.53
N ASN A 43 6.52 15.78 -9.43
CA ASN A 43 6.55 16.75 -10.53
C ASN A 43 6.56 18.21 -10.04
N GLU A 44 5.81 18.54 -9.00
CA GLU A 44 5.75 19.90 -8.45
C GLU A 44 7.12 20.31 -7.86
N THR A 45 7.75 19.43 -7.10
CA THR A 45 9.08 19.66 -6.51
C THR A 45 10.16 19.77 -7.59
N LYS A 46 10.09 18.93 -8.64
CA LYS A 46 11.01 19.02 -9.79
C LYS A 46 10.89 20.37 -10.51
N LEU A 47 9.67 20.90 -10.67
CA LEU A 47 9.46 22.22 -11.25
C LEU A 47 10.03 23.34 -10.37
N LYS A 48 9.84 23.26 -9.04
CA LYS A 48 10.44 24.21 -8.08
C LYS A 48 11.97 24.17 -8.11
N LEU A 49 12.56 22.97 -8.06
CA LEU A 49 14.02 22.79 -8.17
C LEU A 49 14.57 23.32 -9.49
N TYR A 50 13.87 23.06 -10.60
CA TYR A 50 14.24 23.59 -11.92
C TYR A 50 14.20 25.12 -11.95
N ALA A 51 13.12 25.73 -11.47
CA ALA A 51 12.96 27.18 -11.45
C ALA A 51 14.04 27.85 -10.60
N LEU A 52 14.29 27.35 -9.38
CA LEU A 52 15.31 27.87 -8.48
C LEU A 52 16.72 27.70 -9.06
N PHE A 53 17.00 26.56 -9.70
CA PHE A 53 18.27 26.33 -10.38
C PHE A 53 18.51 27.36 -11.50
N LYS A 54 17.52 27.55 -12.38
CA LYS A 54 17.60 28.52 -13.49
C LYS A 54 17.75 29.96 -12.97
N GLN A 55 17.02 30.33 -11.93
CA GLN A 55 17.15 31.64 -11.29
C GLN A 55 18.55 31.84 -10.67
N ALA A 56 19.10 30.81 -10.02
CA ALA A 56 20.42 30.85 -9.38
C ALA A 56 21.60 30.95 -10.37
N THR A 57 21.46 30.39 -11.58
CA THR A 57 22.52 30.37 -12.60
C THR A 57 22.37 31.48 -13.64
N GLU A 58 21.15 31.82 -14.03
CA GLU A 58 20.86 32.70 -15.16
C GLU A 58 20.10 33.98 -14.77
N GLY A 59 19.59 34.06 -13.53
CA GLY A 59 18.81 35.22 -13.06
C GLY A 59 17.34 35.18 -13.52
N PRO A 60 16.67 36.34 -13.59
CA PRO A 60 15.26 36.42 -13.97
C PRO A 60 14.98 35.78 -15.35
N CYS A 61 13.79 35.18 -15.49
CA CYS A 61 13.39 34.51 -16.72
C CYS A 61 13.50 35.44 -17.94
N ASN A 62 14.41 35.09 -18.85
CA ASN A 62 14.69 35.82 -20.08
C ASN A 62 14.35 35.00 -21.34
N ALA A 63 13.79 33.81 -21.17
CA ALA A 63 13.43 32.92 -22.26
C ALA A 63 12.07 33.32 -22.89
N PRO A 64 11.89 33.15 -24.22
CA PRO A 64 10.62 33.40 -24.87
C PRO A 64 9.56 32.40 -24.38
N LYS A 65 8.31 32.87 -24.24
CA LYS A 65 7.19 32.06 -23.76
C LYS A 65 6.92 30.90 -24.74
N PRO A 66 6.95 29.63 -24.29
CA PRO A 66 6.69 28.47 -25.14
C PRO A 66 5.25 28.44 -25.70
N GLY A 67 5.07 27.81 -26.85
CA GLY A 67 3.76 27.64 -27.51
C GLY A 67 2.78 26.77 -26.70
N MET A 68 1.47 26.97 -26.93
CA MET A 68 0.38 26.39 -26.11
C MET A 68 0.34 24.84 -26.11
N LEU A 69 0.94 24.18 -27.10
CA LEU A 69 0.97 22.72 -27.24
C LEU A 69 2.18 22.05 -26.57
N ASP A 70 3.17 22.81 -26.08
CA ASP A 70 4.35 22.28 -25.39
C ASP A 70 4.18 22.42 -23.86
N PHE A 71 3.35 21.55 -23.29
CA PHE A 71 2.95 21.58 -21.88
C PHE A 71 4.13 21.53 -20.90
N VAL A 72 5.18 20.76 -21.22
CA VAL A 72 6.35 20.58 -20.35
C VAL A 72 7.22 21.82 -20.35
N LYS A 73 7.54 22.39 -21.52
CA LYS A 73 8.31 23.64 -21.57
C LYS A 73 7.52 24.80 -20.98
N LYS A 74 6.20 24.84 -21.20
CA LYS A 74 5.32 25.83 -20.59
C LYS A 74 5.35 25.77 -19.06
N ALA A 75 5.19 24.59 -18.46
CA ALA A 75 5.23 24.44 -17.00
C ALA A 75 6.59 24.85 -16.40
N LYS A 76 7.69 24.51 -17.07
CA LYS A 76 9.04 24.93 -16.67
C LYS A 76 9.24 26.44 -16.77
N TRP A 77 8.74 27.04 -17.86
CA TRP A 77 8.78 28.48 -18.08
C TRP A 77 7.92 29.22 -17.06
N ASP A 78 6.68 28.78 -16.81
CA ASP A 78 5.77 29.37 -15.83
C ASP A 78 6.38 29.32 -14.42
N ALA A 79 7.00 28.18 -14.05
CA ALA A 79 7.68 28.03 -12.76
C ALA A 79 8.87 28.98 -12.61
N TRP A 80 9.74 29.11 -13.63
CA TRP A 80 10.87 30.05 -13.57
C TRP A 80 10.41 31.52 -13.60
N ASN A 81 9.45 31.86 -14.46
CA ASN A 81 8.89 33.20 -14.56
C ASN A 81 8.19 33.65 -13.26
N SER A 82 7.57 32.72 -12.52
CA SER A 82 6.90 33.03 -11.25
C SER A 82 7.84 33.49 -10.13
N LEU A 83 9.15 33.22 -10.24
CA LEU A 83 10.15 33.67 -9.26
C LEU A 83 10.46 35.17 -9.37
N GLY A 84 10.07 35.83 -10.47
CA GLY A 84 10.18 37.28 -10.63
C GLY A 84 11.60 37.81 -10.44
N SER A 85 11.73 38.83 -9.57
CA SER A 85 12.99 39.52 -9.27
C SER A 85 13.80 38.88 -8.14
N LEU A 86 13.58 37.60 -7.83
CA LEU A 86 14.36 36.88 -6.82
C LEU A 86 15.85 36.93 -7.17
N SER A 87 16.69 37.35 -6.21
CA SER A 87 18.13 37.44 -6.44
C SER A 87 18.74 36.05 -6.68
N GLN A 88 19.88 36.00 -7.37
CA GLN A 88 20.57 34.72 -7.61
C GLN A 88 21.03 34.07 -6.30
N ASP A 89 21.41 34.86 -5.30
CA ASP A 89 21.83 34.36 -3.99
C ASP A 89 20.66 33.78 -3.19
N ASP A 90 19.51 34.46 -3.19
CA ASP A 90 18.30 33.94 -2.55
C ASP A 90 17.78 32.67 -3.24
N ALA A 91 17.94 32.59 -4.57
CA ALA A 91 17.61 31.39 -5.34
C ALA A 91 18.53 30.22 -4.96
N ARG A 92 19.84 30.46 -4.78
CA ARG A 92 20.80 29.45 -4.30
C ARG A 92 20.44 28.99 -2.89
N GLN A 93 20.12 29.91 -1.99
CA GLN A 93 19.70 29.58 -0.63
C GLN A 93 18.45 28.68 -0.64
N LYS A 94 17.37 29.12 -1.31
CA LYS A 94 16.12 28.36 -1.39
C LYS A 94 16.30 27.00 -2.06
N TYR A 95 17.20 26.89 -3.04
CA TYR A 95 17.54 25.62 -3.67
C TYR A 95 18.21 24.67 -2.68
N THR A 96 19.24 25.15 -1.97
CA THR A 96 19.97 24.37 -0.96
C THR A 96 19.07 23.92 0.19
N ASP A 97 18.17 24.78 0.65
CA ASP A 97 17.19 24.45 1.70
C ASP A 97 16.23 23.36 1.25
N LEU A 98 15.72 23.46 0.02
CA LEU A 98 14.81 22.49 -0.56
C LEU A 98 15.49 21.12 -0.73
N VAL A 99 16.72 21.09 -1.25
CA VAL A 99 17.50 19.84 -1.36
C VAL A 99 17.77 19.24 0.02
N SER A 100 18.17 20.05 1.00
CA SER A 100 18.45 19.59 2.37
C SER A 100 17.21 19.00 3.04
N SER A 101 16.04 19.59 2.80
CA SER A 101 14.76 19.04 3.25
C SER A 101 14.45 17.69 2.61
N LEU A 102 14.73 17.52 1.31
CA LEU A 102 14.50 16.26 0.60
C LEU A 102 15.42 15.14 1.09
N VAL A 103 16.71 15.45 1.27
CA VAL A 103 17.70 14.50 1.82
C VAL A 103 17.36 14.10 3.26
N SER A 104 16.90 15.06 4.07
CA SER A 104 16.48 14.80 5.45
C SER A 104 15.21 13.95 5.50
N ALA A 105 14.24 14.20 4.62
CA ALA A 105 13.03 13.39 4.50
C ALA A 105 13.36 11.94 4.06
N GLU A 106 14.27 11.76 3.09
CA GLU A 106 14.72 10.44 2.66
C GLU A 106 15.47 9.68 3.77
N SER A 107 16.35 10.38 4.50
CA SER A 107 17.09 9.81 5.64
C SER A 107 16.17 9.47 6.82
N ALA A 108 15.12 10.26 7.05
CA ALA A 108 14.12 10.00 8.10
C ALA A 108 13.19 8.83 7.73
N SER A 109 12.83 8.67 6.45
CA SER A 109 12.15 7.47 5.96
C SER A 109 13.03 6.22 6.14
N GLN A 110 14.33 6.32 5.82
CA GLN A 110 15.28 5.22 6.03
C GLN A 110 15.51 4.89 7.52
N LYS A 111 15.49 5.89 8.42
CA LYS A 111 15.61 5.66 9.88
C LYS A 111 14.33 5.10 10.52
N LYS A 112 13.14 5.37 9.96
CA LYS A 112 11.90 4.69 10.37
C LYS A 112 11.82 3.25 9.86
N GLU A 113 12.53 2.93 8.78
CA GLU A 113 12.72 1.55 8.28
C GLU A 113 13.86 0.81 9.01
N ALA A 114 14.80 1.52 9.64
CA ALA A 114 15.96 0.95 10.34
C ALA A 114 15.70 0.69 11.84
N SER A 115 14.73 -0.16 12.15
CA SER A 115 14.88 -1.12 13.26
C SER A 115 15.11 -2.48 12.62
N PRO A 116 16.18 -3.22 12.96
CA PRO A 116 16.49 -4.46 12.27
C PRO A 116 15.51 -5.55 12.72
N GLU A 117 14.44 -5.75 11.96
CA GLU A 117 13.86 -7.08 11.82
C GLU A 117 14.43 -7.67 10.53
N GLU A 118 15.45 -8.51 10.68
CA GLU A 118 16.01 -9.35 9.63
C GLU A 118 14.90 -10.27 9.08
N GLY A 119 14.17 -9.75 8.10
CA GLY A 119 13.26 -10.48 7.25
C GLY A 119 14.00 -10.95 6.02
N ARG A 120 14.07 -12.27 5.84
CA ARG A 120 14.70 -12.91 4.69
C ARG A 120 13.99 -12.46 3.40
N HIS A 121 14.67 -11.66 2.58
CA HIS A 121 14.20 -11.26 1.25
C HIS A 121 14.40 -12.34 0.17
N ASP A 122 14.89 -13.53 0.54
CA ASP A 122 15.26 -14.56 -0.41
C ASP A 122 14.03 -15.10 -1.15
N GLY A 123 13.79 -14.61 -2.38
CA GLY A 123 12.89 -15.23 -3.36
C GLY A 123 11.49 -14.65 -3.49
N TYR A 124 11.25 -13.40 -3.05
CA TYR A 124 10.00 -12.65 -3.25
C TYR A 124 10.27 -11.23 -3.77
N GLU A 125 9.59 -10.81 -4.84
CA GLU A 125 9.70 -9.45 -5.39
C GLU A 125 8.63 -8.52 -4.82
N THR A 126 7.44 -9.06 -4.53
CA THR A 126 6.25 -8.28 -4.20
C THR A 126 5.79 -8.48 -2.76
N LEU A 127 6.42 -9.39 -2.01
CA LEU A 127 6.13 -9.68 -0.61
C LEU A 127 7.38 -9.48 0.27
N ILE A 128 7.13 -9.22 1.56
CA ILE A 128 8.12 -9.39 2.62
C ILE A 128 7.63 -10.53 3.51
N VAL A 129 8.39 -11.61 3.59
CA VAL A 129 8.05 -12.80 4.38
C VAL A 129 9.06 -12.99 5.50
N THR A 130 8.59 -13.02 6.75
CA THR A 130 9.46 -13.17 7.93
C THR A 130 8.90 -14.21 8.88
N THR A 131 9.76 -15.03 9.50
CA THR A 131 9.34 -15.94 10.57
C THR A 131 10.04 -15.59 11.87
N LYS A 132 9.30 -15.19 12.90
CA LYS A 132 9.82 -14.80 14.21
C LYS A 132 8.77 -15.09 15.28
N ASN A 133 9.20 -15.45 16.50
CA ASN A 133 8.30 -15.70 17.64
C ASN A 133 7.17 -16.70 17.31
N ASN A 134 7.48 -17.75 16.55
CA ASN A 134 6.52 -18.75 16.05
C ASN A 134 5.40 -18.19 15.13
N ILE A 135 5.62 -17.03 14.52
CA ILE A 135 4.69 -16.39 13.58
C ILE A 135 5.38 -16.26 12.22
N THR A 136 4.74 -16.75 11.16
CA THR A 136 5.12 -16.39 9.78
C THR A 136 4.29 -15.19 9.33
N LYS A 137 4.91 -14.03 9.16
CA LYS A 137 4.30 -12.81 8.63
C LYS A 137 4.52 -12.74 7.11
N ILE A 138 3.43 -12.69 6.35
CA ILE A 138 3.38 -12.50 4.90
C ILE A 138 2.84 -11.08 4.67
N MET A 139 3.71 -10.15 4.27
CA MET A 139 3.35 -8.74 4.10
C MET A 139 3.36 -8.35 2.63
N PHE A 140 2.25 -7.83 2.11
CA PHE A 140 2.19 -7.28 0.76
C PHE A 140 3.10 -6.05 0.67
N ASN A 141 3.96 -5.99 -0.35
CA ASN A 141 5.00 -4.98 -0.46
C ASN A 141 5.02 -4.31 -1.84
N ARG A 142 3.88 -3.74 -2.25
CA ARG A 142 3.77 -2.81 -3.39
C ARG A 142 3.07 -1.51 -2.93
N PRO A 143 3.57 -0.80 -1.91
CA PRO A 143 2.86 0.33 -1.30
C PRO A 143 2.60 1.47 -2.30
N ASP A 144 3.51 1.73 -3.23
CA ASP A 144 3.34 2.73 -4.31
C ASP A 144 2.20 2.41 -5.28
N ARG A 145 1.73 1.16 -5.25
CA ARG A 145 0.58 0.66 -6.02
C ARG A 145 -0.55 0.23 -5.09
N LYS A 146 -0.58 0.73 -3.85
CA LYS A 146 -1.60 0.41 -2.85
C LYS A 146 -1.74 -1.10 -2.61
N ASN A 147 -0.63 -1.83 -2.73
CA ASN A 147 -0.56 -3.29 -2.65
C ASN A 147 -1.53 -3.99 -3.63
N ALA A 148 -1.75 -3.42 -4.82
CA ALA A 148 -2.48 -4.11 -5.89
C ALA A 148 -1.83 -5.46 -6.21
N ILE A 149 -2.64 -6.49 -6.44
CA ILE A 149 -2.20 -7.87 -6.62
C ILE A 149 -2.09 -8.16 -8.13
N ASN A 150 -0.86 -8.15 -8.65
CA ASN A 150 -0.56 -8.58 -10.01
C ASN A 150 -0.35 -10.11 -10.05
N HIS A 151 -0.21 -10.68 -11.25
CA HIS A 151 0.03 -12.13 -11.39
C HIS A 151 1.26 -12.64 -10.63
N GLN A 152 2.30 -11.81 -10.50
CA GLN A 152 3.48 -12.16 -9.72
C GLN A 152 3.15 -12.31 -8.23
N MET A 153 2.46 -11.31 -7.66
CA MET A 153 2.03 -11.35 -6.27
C MET A 153 1.08 -12.50 -5.98
N TYR A 154 0.19 -12.87 -6.90
CA TYR A 154 -0.63 -14.09 -6.76
C TYR A 154 0.22 -15.34 -6.54
N ARG A 155 1.19 -15.58 -7.42
CA ARG A 155 2.10 -16.75 -7.32
C ARG A 155 2.96 -16.70 -6.07
N GLU A 156 3.41 -15.51 -5.70
CA GLU A 156 4.20 -15.31 -4.48
C GLU A 156 3.38 -15.56 -3.21
N ILE A 157 2.11 -15.15 -3.15
CA ILE A 157 1.24 -15.44 -2.00
C ILE A 157 0.96 -16.94 -1.90
N ILE A 158 0.69 -17.61 -3.03
CA ILE A 158 0.55 -19.08 -3.08
C ILE A 158 1.80 -19.75 -2.49
N LYS A 159 2.97 -19.40 -3.02
CA LYS A 159 4.26 -19.93 -2.55
C LYS A 159 4.47 -19.65 -1.05
N ALA A 160 4.20 -18.43 -0.60
CA ALA A 160 4.37 -18.05 0.81
C ALA A 160 3.42 -18.82 1.74
N LEU A 161 2.18 -19.06 1.32
CA LEU A 161 1.22 -19.88 2.06
C LEU A 161 1.66 -21.35 2.11
N GLU A 162 2.16 -21.91 1.00
CA GLU A 162 2.71 -23.28 1.01
C GLU A 162 3.90 -23.42 1.97
N GLU A 163 4.85 -22.49 1.91
CA GLU A 163 6.04 -22.47 2.77
C GLU A 163 5.65 -22.27 4.23
N ALA A 164 4.75 -21.32 4.53
CA ALA A 164 4.22 -21.09 5.88
C ALA A 164 3.44 -22.29 6.42
N GLY A 165 2.74 -23.03 5.56
CA GLY A 165 2.01 -24.24 5.92
C GLY A 165 2.94 -25.40 6.32
N LYS A 166 4.15 -25.44 5.76
CA LYS A 166 5.14 -26.51 5.97
C LYS A 166 6.18 -26.19 7.05
N ASN A 167 6.45 -24.92 7.33
CA ASN A 167 7.49 -24.53 8.30
C ASN A 167 7.10 -24.81 9.76
N ASP A 168 7.93 -24.43 10.74
CA ASP A 168 7.67 -24.70 12.15
C ASP A 168 6.85 -23.65 12.91
N SER A 169 6.45 -22.55 12.26
CA SER A 169 5.63 -21.51 12.90
C SER A 169 4.29 -22.07 13.39
N THR A 170 3.78 -21.52 14.50
CA THR A 170 2.48 -21.87 15.08
C THR A 170 1.34 -21.25 14.29
N ILE A 171 1.47 -19.99 13.88
CA ILE A 171 0.46 -19.24 13.13
C ILE A 171 1.08 -18.53 11.92
N ALA A 172 0.25 -18.23 10.93
CA ALA A 172 0.60 -17.33 9.83
C ALA A 172 -0.27 -16.08 9.85
N VAL A 173 0.33 -14.96 9.45
CA VAL A 173 -0.31 -13.63 9.44
C VAL A 173 -0.17 -13.03 8.06
N ILE A 174 -1.24 -12.47 7.51
CA ILE A 174 -1.22 -11.70 6.27
C ILE A 174 -1.51 -10.22 6.58
N THR A 175 -0.70 -9.30 6.06
CA THR A 175 -0.87 -7.85 6.26
C THR A 175 -0.37 -7.04 5.06
N GLY A 176 -0.63 -5.73 5.02
CA GLY A 176 -0.15 -4.83 3.97
C GLY A 176 0.91 -3.87 4.47
N ASN A 177 1.94 -3.61 3.65
CA ASN A 177 2.89 -2.54 3.92
C ASN A 177 2.29 -1.16 3.53
N GLY A 178 2.56 -0.13 4.32
CA GLY A 178 2.08 1.24 4.09
C GLY A 178 0.60 1.46 4.43
N ASP A 179 -0.06 2.34 3.67
CA ASP A 179 -1.38 2.88 4.04
C ASP A 179 -2.56 1.97 3.70
N TYR A 180 -2.35 0.99 2.81
CA TYR A 180 -3.38 0.07 2.34
C TYR A 180 -3.08 -1.34 2.85
N TYR A 181 -4.13 -2.10 3.14
CA TYR A 181 -4.00 -3.55 3.17
C TYR A 181 -3.73 -4.01 1.74
N SER A 182 -4.72 -3.86 0.85
CA SER A 182 -4.55 -4.02 -0.59
C SER A 182 -5.71 -3.39 -1.36
N SER A 183 -5.41 -2.82 -2.54
CA SER A 183 -6.44 -2.35 -3.47
C SER A 183 -7.02 -3.46 -4.35
N GLY A 184 -6.72 -4.74 -4.07
CA GLY A 184 -7.23 -5.89 -4.83
C GLY A 184 -6.47 -6.11 -6.13
N ASN A 185 -7.15 -6.71 -7.12
CA ASN A 185 -6.55 -7.02 -8.41
C ASN A 185 -5.92 -5.81 -9.08
N ASP A 186 -4.68 -5.98 -9.55
CA ASP A 186 -4.04 -5.00 -10.42
C ASP A 186 -4.73 -5.04 -11.80
N LEU A 187 -5.56 -4.04 -12.09
CA LEU A 187 -6.32 -4.01 -13.35
C LEU A 187 -5.42 -3.94 -14.58
N SER A 188 -4.11 -3.65 -14.44
CA SER A 188 -3.17 -3.76 -15.56
C SER A 188 -2.99 -5.19 -16.04
N ASN A 189 -3.36 -6.20 -15.25
CA ASN A 189 -3.39 -7.61 -15.68
C ASN A 189 -4.30 -7.83 -16.90
N PHE A 190 -5.30 -6.96 -17.09
CA PHE A 190 -6.23 -7.00 -18.22
C PHE A 190 -5.82 -6.09 -19.38
N THR A 191 -4.69 -5.39 -19.27
CA THR A 191 -4.19 -4.48 -20.32
C THR A 191 -3.14 -5.16 -21.19
N ASN A 192 -2.99 -4.68 -22.43
CA ASN A 192 -2.02 -5.20 -23.42
C ASN A 192 -2.26 -6.67 -23.84
N VAL A 193 -3.47 -7.18 -23.67
CA VAL A 193 -3.87 -8.49 -24.20
C VAL A 193 -4.26 -8.31 -25.67
N GLN A 194 -3.67 -9.10 -26.57
CA GLN A 194 -4.08 -9.06 -27.98
C GLN A 194 -5.49 -9.64 -28.12
N PRO A 195 -6.31 -9.18 -29.09
CA PRO A 195 -7.68 -9.66 -29.25
C PRO A 195 -7.81 -11.19 -29.35
N GLY A 196 -6.82 -11.88 -29.95
CA GLY A 196 -6.77 -13.34 -30.04
C GLY A 196 -6.45 -14.07 -28.74
N ASP A 197 -5.89 -13.38 -27.74
CA ASP A 197 -5.40 -13.97 -26.49
C ASP A 197 -6.36 -13.79 -25.31
N MET A 198 -7.48 -13.07 -25.50
CA MET A 198 -8.43 -12.76 -24.42
C MET A 198 -8.99 -14.02 -23.75
N LYS A 199 -9.33 -15.04 -24.55
CA LYS A 199 -9.82 -16.33 -24.02
C LYS A 199 -8.77 -17.02 -23.17
N LYS A 200 -7.53 -17.09 -23.65
CA LYS A 200 -6.41 -17.70 -22.93
C LYS A 200 -6.10 -16.94 -21.64
N MET A 201 -6.08 -15.60 -21.69
CA MET A 201 -5.91 -14.76 -20.50
C MET A 201 -6.98 -15.06 -19.44
N ALA A 202 -8.24 -15.18 -19.85
CA ALA A 202 -9.33 -15.52 -18.94
C ALA A 202 -9.20 -16.94 -18.37
N GLU A 203 -8.79 -17.92 -19.17
CA GLU A 203 -8.53 -19.30 -18.74
C GLU A 203 -7.38 -19.37 -17.72
N ASP A 204 -6.22 -18.79 -18.06
CA ASP A 204 -5.03 -18.75 -17.20
C ASP A 204 -5.31 -17.99 -15.90
N GLY A 205 -6.02 -16.87 -15.98
CA GLY A 205 -6.43 -16.07 -14.83
C GLY A 205 -7.38 -16.82 -13.91
N ALA A 206 -8.32 -17.60 -14.44
CA ALA A 206 -9.27 -18.37 -13.65
C ALA A 206 -8.58 -19.53 -12.93
N VAL A 207 -7.61 -20.20 -13.58
CA VAL A 207 -6.77 -21.21 -12.95
C VAL A 207 -5.96 -20.60 -11.81
N LEU A 208 -5.26 -19.49 -12.06
CA LEU A 208 -4.44 -18.81 -11.05
C LEU A 208 -5.27 -18.36 -9.84
N LEU A 209 -6.46 -17.80 -10.08
CA LEU A 209 -7.37 -17.37 -9.02
C LEU A 209 -7.89 -18.56 -8.20
N ARG A 210 -8.32 -19.64 -8.87
CA ARG A 210 -8.79 -20.85 -8.20
C ARG A 210 -7.70 -21.43 -7.31
N ASP A 211 -6.47 -21.51 -7.82
CA ASP A 211 -5.32 -22.02 -7.08
C ASP A 211 -4.98 -21.10 -5.89
N PHE A 212 -5.02 -19.78 -6.08
CA PHE A 212 -4.85 -18.81 -5.00
C PHE A 212 -5.86 -19.02 -3.88
N VAL A 213 -7.17 -19.04 -4.18
CA VAL A 213 -8.23 -19.24 -3.19
C VAL A 213 -8.13 -20.62 -2.53
N GLY A 214 -7.77 -21.64 -3.31
CA GLY A 214 -7.53 -23.01 -2.81
C GLY A 214 -6.50 -23.05 -1.68
N HIS A 215 -5.42 -22.29 -1.79
CA HIS A 215 -4.40 -22.22 -0.73
C HIS A 215 -4.92 -21.61 0.57
N PHE A 216 -5.89 -20.70 0.53
CA PHE A 216 -6.56 -20.21 1.75
C PHE A 216 -7.49 -21.27 2.35
N ILE A 217 -8.23 -22.01 1.51
CA ILE A 217 -9.12 -23.10 1.94
C ILE A 217 -8.33 -24.22 2.62
N ASP A 218 -7.17 -24.56 2.06
CA ASP A 218 -6.35 -25.70 2.47
C ASP A 218 -5.35 -25.40 3.60
N PHE A 219 -5.17 -24.13 3.96
CA PHE A 219 -4.10 -23.72 4.87
C PHE A 219 -4.22 -24.40 6.26
N PRO A 220 -3.20 -25.16 6.71
CA PRO A 220 -3.37 -26.12 7.82
C PRO A 220 -3.23 -25.51 9.22
N LYS A 221 -2.68 -24.30 9.34
CA LYS A 221 -2.43 -23.60 10.61
C LYS A 221 -3.41 -22.43 10.78
N PRO A 222 -3.58 -21.85 11.98
CA PRO A 222 -4.29 -20.59 12.11
C PRO A 222 -3.72 -19.52 11.18
N LEU A 223 -4.58 -18.95 10.33
CA LEU A 223 -4.29 -17.90 9.38
C LEU A 223 -5.04 -16.64 9.80
N ILE A 224 -4.31 -15.58 10.09
CA ILE A 224 -4.87 -14.35 10.65
C ILE A 224 -4.60 -13.19 9.70
N ALA A 225 -5.64 -12.44 9.36
CA ALA A 225 -5.50 -11.20 8.59
C ALA A 225 -5.36 -10.02 9.54
N VAL A 226 -4.33 -9.19 9.34
CA VAL A 226 -4.10 -7.93 10.04
C VAL A 226 -4.27 -6.80 9.04
N VAL A 227 -5.48 -6.24 9.00
CA VAL A 227 -5.95 -5.28 7.99
C VAL A 227 -5.65 -3.85 8.45
N ASN A 228 -4.48 -3.36 8.06
CA ASN A 228 -3.91 -2.06 8.44
C ASN A 228 -4.57 -0.83 7.77
N GLY A 229 -5.43 -1.03 6.77
CA GLY A 229 -6.00 0.06 5.98
C GLY A 229 -7.03 -0.45 4.97
N PRO A 230 -7.35 0.34 3.94
CA PRO A 230 -8.35 -0.06 2.96
C PRO A 230 -8.01 -1.40 2.27
N ALA A 231 -9.03 -2.26 2.14
CA ALA A 231 -9.03 -3.55 1.49
C ALA A 231 -10.10 -3.57 0.39
N ILE A 232 -9.76 -4.03 -0.81
CA ILE A 232 -10.66 -4.01 -1.98
C ILE A 232 -10.62 -5.34 -2.76
N GLY A 233 -11.77 -5.83 -3.22
CA GLY A 233 -11.90 -7.01 -4.09
C GLY A 233 -11.42 -8.30 -3.44
N ILE A 234 -10.62 -9.10 -4.15
CA ILE A 234 -10.10 -10.41 -3.73
C ILE A 234 -9.49 -10.41 -2.31
N CYS A 235 -8.82 -9.33 -1.90
CA CYS A 235 -8.20 -9.28 -0.57
C CYS A 235 -9.22 -9.13 0.56
N VAL A 236 -10.47 -8.76 0.23
CA VAL A 236 -11.63 -8.71 1.14
C VAL A 236 -12.36 -10.05 1.16
N THR A 237 -12.57 -10.67 0.00
CA THR A 237 -13.34 -11.93 -0.10
C THR A 237 -12.64 -13.07 0.61
N VAL A 238 -11.32 -13.20 0.45
CA VAL A 238 -10.55 -14.24 1.16
C VAL A 238 -10.44 -14.03 2.68
N LEU A 239 -10.89 -12.88 3.22
CA LEU A 239 -10.97 -12.70 4.67
C LEU A 239 -11.97 -13.69 5.30
N GLY A 240 -13.02 -14.06 4.58
CA GLY A 240 -13.95 -15.11 5.02
C GLY A 240 -13.30 -16.51 5.11
N LEU A 241 -12.09 -16.67 4.54
CA LEU A 241 -11.29 -17.87 4.63
C LEU A 241 -10.17 -17.76 5.69
N CYS A 242 -9.99 -16.62 6.34
CA CYS A 242 -9.09 -16.49 7.48
C CYS A 242 -9.78 -16.96 8.76
N ASP A 243 -9.02 -17.38 9.76
CA ASP A 243 -9.57 -17.83 11.04
C ASP A 243 -9.88 -16.65 11.96
N LEU A 244 -9.09 -15.57 11.87
CA LEU A 244 -9.33 -14.29 12.55
C LEU A 244 -8.99 -13.13 11.62
N VAL A 245 -9.71 -12.01 11.80
CA VAL A 245 -9.50 -10.77 11.05
C VAL A 245 -9.47 -9.61 12.04
N TYR A 246 -8.31 -8.98 12.20
CA TYR A 246 -8.15 -7.79 13.02
C TYR A 246 -7.96 -6.57 12.12
N ALA A 247 -8.68 -5.48 12.42
CA ALA A 247 -8.65 -4.29 11.58
C ALA A 247 -8.32 -3.02 12.38
N SER A 248 -7.56 -2.12 11.75
CA SER A 248 -7.51 -0.73 12.17
C SER A 248 -8.89 -0.07 11.94
N ASP A 249 -9.29 0.87 12.79
CA ASP A 249 -10.52 1.66 12.61
C ASP A 249 -10.50 2.53 11.33
N ARG A 250 -9.32 2.78 10.76
CA ARG A 250 -9.12 3.41 9.45
C ARG A 250 -9.38 2.46 8.27
N ALA A 251 -9.47 1.15 8.51
CA ALA A 251 -9.69 0.17 7.46
C ALA A 251 -11.11 0.27 6.87
N THR A 252 -11.22 -0.08 5.60
CA THR A 252 -12.50 -0.14 4.89
C THR A 252 -12.51 -1.34 3.95
N PHE A 253 -13.68 -1.94 3.74
CA PHE A 253 -13.84 -3.19 3.01
C PHE A 253 -14.80 -2.97 1.84
N HIS A 254 -14.35 -3.25 0.62
CA HIS A 254 -15.13 -2.95 -0.58
C HIS A 254 -14.94 -4.01 -1.66
N SER A 255 -16.02 -4.58 -2.19
CA SER A 255 -15.97 -5.57 -3.25
C SER A 255 -16.78 -5.09 -4.47
N PRO A 256 -16.24 -4.17 -5.29
CA PRO A 256 -16.98 -3.49 -6.37
C PRO A 256 -17.17 -4.36 -7.63
N PHE A 257 -17.64 -5.60 -7.48
CA PHE A 257 -17.74 -6.56 -8.59
C PHE A 257 -18.65 -6.07 -9.70
N SER A 258 -19.89 -5.69 -9.36
CA SER A 258 -20.87 -5.27 -10.36
C SER A 258 -20.47 -3.97 -11.04
N GLN A 259 -19.78 -3.06 -10.33
CA GLN A 259 -19.22 -1.85 -10.94
C GLN A 259 -18.16 -2.17 -12.01
N LEU A 260 -17.46 -3.30 -11.88
CA LEU A 260 -16.45 -3.76 -12.82
C LEU A 260 -16.97 -4.80 -13.83
N GLY A 261 -18.29 -5.05 -13.89
CA GLY A 261 -18.86 -6.08 -14.77
C GLY A 261 -18.46 -7.51 -14.41
N GLN A 262 -18.02 -7.74 -13.16
CA GLN A 262 -17.54 -9.01 -12.63
C GLN A 262 -18.56 -9.66 -11.70
N SER A 263 -18.39 -10.95 -11.45
CA SER A 263 -19.10 -11.71 -10.42
C SER A 263 -18.27 -11.84 -9.15
N PRO A 264 -18.87 -12.22 -8.00
CA PRO A 264 -18.14 -12.54 -6.79
C PRO A 264 -17.13 -13.69 -6.97
N GLU A 265 -16.07 -13.66 -6.16
CA GLU A 265 -15.00 -14.67 -6.07
C GLU A 265 -14.58 -14.91 -4.61
N GLY A 266 -13.56 -15.75 -4.37
CA GLY A 266 -12.97 -15.92 -3.04
C GLY A 266 -13.88 -16.65 -2.05
N CYS A 267 -14.80 -17.46 -2.57
CA CYS A 267 -15.91 -18.11 -1.87
C CYS A 267 -16.93 -17.12 -1.27
N SER A 268 -16.88 -15.84 -1.63
CA SER A 268 -17.73 -14.81 -1.03
C SER A 268 -19.21 -14.98 -1.35
N SER A 269 -19.57 -15.57 -2.49
CA SER A 269 -20.98 -15.86 -2.83
C SER A 269 -21.64 -16.83 -1.85
N TYR A 270 -20.84 -17.64 -1.15
CA TYR A 270 -21.30 -18.59 -0.13
C TYR A 270 -21.04 -18.10 1.29
N LEU A 271 -19.82 -17.61 1.55
CA LEU A 271 -19.38 -17.24 2.90
C LEU A 271 -20.01 -15.94 3.39
N PHE A 272 -20.14 -14.92 2.55
CA PHE A 272 -20.66 -13.63 3.03
C PHE A 272 -22.13 -13.77 3.48
N PRO A 273 -23.04 -14.42 2.72
CA PRO A 273 -24.39 -14.67 3.23
C PRO A 273 -24.42 -15.44 4.57
N LYS A 274 -23.49 -16.36 4.82
CA LYS A 274 -23.38 -17.09 6.10
C LYS A 274 -22.86 -16.21 7.24
N LEU A 275 -21.95 -15.28 6.95
CA LEU A 275 -21.33 -14.39 7.95
C LEU A 275 -22.23 -13.21 8.32
N MET A 276 -22.76 -12.49 7.32
CA MET A 276 -23.48 -11.21 7.52
C MET A 276 -24.97 -11.27 7.20
N GLY A 277 -25.49 -12.42 6.78
CA GLY A 277 -26.85 -12.58 6.27
C GLY A 277 -27.00 -12.11 4.82
N LEU A 278 -28.00 -12.67 4.13
CA LEU A 278 -28.17 -12.46 2.68
C LEU A 278 -28.31 -10.98 2.30
N ALA A 279 -29.10 -10.19 3.04
CA ALA A 279 -29.34 -8.79 2.71
C ALA A 279 -28.07 -7.93 2.74
N LYS A 280 -27.22 -8.10 3.77
CA LYS A 280 -25.96 -7.35 3.88
C LYS A 280 -24.91 -7.85 2.90
N ALA A 281 -24.87 -9.15 2.65
CA ALA A 281 -24.06 -9.70 1.57
C ALA A 281 -24.48 -9.13 0.21
N SER A 282 -25.79 -8.96 -0.05
CA SER A 282 -26.28 -8.33 -1.29
C SER A 282 -25.90 -6.85 -1.40
N GLU A 283 -26.02 -6.06 -0.32
CA GLU A 283 -25.54 -4.66 -0.32
C GLU A 283 -24.07 -4.59 -0.75
N MET A 284 -23.22 -5.47 -0.23
CA MET A 284 -21.79 -5.47 -0.49
C MET A 284 -21.42 -6.06 -1.86
N LEU A 285 -21.96 -7.23 -2.22
CA LEU A 285 -21.57 -8.00 -3.41
C LEU A 285 -22.29 -7.57 -4.70
N LEU A 286 -23.56 -7.15 -4.60
CA LEU A 286 -24.36 -6.74 -5.77
C LEU A 286 -24.36 -5.22 -5.95
N PHE A 287 -24.42 -4.48 -4.85
CA PHE A 287 -24.56 -3.03 -4.86
C PHE A 287 -23.28 -2.29 -4.46
N ASN A 288 -22.17 -3.01 -4.32
CA ASN A 288 -20.83 -2.45 -4.09
C ASN A 288 -20.76 -1.56 -2.84
N LYS A 289 -21.53 -1.87 -1.79
CA LYS A 289 -21.44 -1.11 -0.55
C LYS A 289 -20.04 -1.26 0.04
N LYS A 290 -19.39 -0.12 0.26
CA LYS A 290 -18.16 -0.02 1.04
C LYS A 290 -18.50 -0.02 2.53
N LEU A 291 -17.89 -0.91 3.30
CA LEU A 291 -18.03 -0.99 4.75
C LEU A 291 -16.86 -0.29 5.45
N THR A 292 -17.17 0.36 6.56
CA THR A 292 -16.16 0.74 7.58
C THR A 292 -15.70 -0.49 8.36
N ALA A 293 -14.59 -0.39 9.10
CA ALA A 293 -14.13 -1.45 9.99
C ALA A 293 -15.20 -1.83 11.04
N ALA A 294 -15.87 -0.85 11.63
CA ALA A 294 -16.94 -1.07 12.59
C ALA A 294 -18.14 -1.83 11.97
N GLU A 295 -18.58 -1.44 10.77
CA GLU A 295 -19.65 -2.16 10.07
C GLU A 295 -19.25 -3.59 9.69
N ALA A 296 -18.02 -3.79 9.19
CA ALA A 296 -17.52 -5.11 8.84
C ALA A 296 -17.41 -6.03 10.06
N CYS A 297 -17.09 -5.47 11.23
CA CYS A 297 -17.08 -6.19 12.51
C CYS A 297 -18.50 -6.54 12.96
N ALA A 298 -19.42 -5.57 12.95
CA ALA A 298 -20.83 -5.80 13.29
C ALA A 298 -21.51 -6.82 12.35
N GLN A 299 -21.00 -6.98 11.13
CA GLN A 299 -21.46 -7.93 10.13
C GLN A 299 -20.70 -9.26 10.14
N GLY A 300 -19.76 -9.48 11.07
CA GLY A 300 -19.08 -10.76 11.26
C GLY A 300 -17.92 -11.05 10.29
N LEU A 301 -17.53 -10.10 9.44
CA LEU A 301 -16.34 -10.25 8.58
C LEU A 301 -15.03 -9.94 9.34
N VAL A 302 -15.10 -9.03 10.32
CA VAL A 302 -13.96 -8.62 11.16
C VAL A 302 -14.18 -9.11 12.59
N THR A 303 -13.18 -9.76 13.18
CA THR A 303 -13.22 -10.25 14.56
C THR A 303 -13.23 -9.09 15.56
N GLU A 304 -12.33 -8.12 15.39
CA GLU A 304 -12.18 -6.98 16.29
C GLU A 304 -11.54 -5.79 15.57
N VAL A 305 -11.92 -4.58 15.99
CA VAL A 305 -11.41 -3.31 15.47
C VAL A 305 -10.63 -2.60 16.56
N PHE A 306 -9.47 -2.05 16.21
CA PHE A 306 -8.61 -1.31 17.13
C PHE A 306 -8.38 0.11 16.61
N PRO A 307 -8.15 1.10 17.49
CA PRO A 307 -7.68 2.41 17.08
C PRO A 307 -6.37 2.33 16.30
N ASP A 308 -6.27 3.02 15.15
CA ASP A 308 -5.08 3.01 14.30
C ASP A 308 -3.77 3.31 15.08
N SER A 309 -3.85 4.20 16.06
CA SER A 309 -2.71 4.63 16.91
C SER A 309 -2.11 3.50 17.77
N SER A 310 -2.89 2.50 18.12
CA SER A 310 -2.46 1.37 18.96
C SER A 310 -2.57 0.02 18.28
N PHE A 311 -3.17 -0.03 17.09
CA PHE A 311 -3.46 -1.23 16.30
C PHE A 311 -2.28 -2.20 16.21
N GLN A 312 -1.11 -1.74 15.75
CA GLN A 312 0.06 -2.60 15.61
C GLN A 312 0.47 -3.20 16.97
N LYS A 313 0.61 -2.36 18.00
CA LYS A 313 1.05 -2.81 19.32
C LYS A 313 0.10 -3.84 19.93
N GLU A 314 -1.19 -3.55 19.91
CA GLU A 314 -2.21 -4.40 20.55
C GLU A 314 -2.40 -5.73 19.81
N VAL A 315 -2.45 -5.70 18.48
CA VAL A 315 -2.63 -6.90 17.67
C VAL A 315 -1.41 -7.81 17.79
N TRP A 316 -0.19 -7.28 17.63
CA TRP A 316 1.02 -8.12 17.69
C TRP A 316 1.23 -8.75 19.07
N ALA A 317 0.96 -8.02 20.16
CA ALA A 317 1.02 -8.59 21.51
C ALA A 317 0.07 -9.79 21.68
N ARG A 318 -1.13 -9.71 21.09
CA ARG A 318 -2.12 -10.80 21.11
C ARG A 318 -1.68 -11.98 20.25
N LEU A 319 -1.13 -11.72 19.06
CA LEU A 319 -0.64 -12.74 18.15
C LEU A 319 0.54 -13.52 18.75
N GLU A 320 1.45 -12.84 19.46
CA GLU A 320 2.55 -13.49 20.18
C GLU A 320 2.04 -14.41 21.29
N ALA A 321 1.02 -13.97 22.03
CA ALA A 321 0.36 -14.82 23.02
C ALA A 321 -0.27 -16.07 22.38
N TYR A 322 -0.96 -15.92 21.24
CA TYR A 322 -1.52 -17.07 20.51
C TYR A 322 -0.46 -18.01 19.93
N ALA A 323 0.65 -17.46 19.43
CA ALA A 323 1.76 -18.25 18.89
C ALA A 323 2.50 -19.08 19.95
N SER A 324 2.33 -18.74 21.23
CA SER A 324 2.85 -19.49 22.38
C SER A 324 1.99 -20.71 22.78
N LEU A 325 0.78 -20.84 22.25
CA LEU A 325 -0.10 -21.98 22.52
C LEU A 325 0.42 -23.27 21.84
N PRO A 326 0.00 -24.47 22.31
CA PRO A 326 0.44 -25.74 21.72
C PRO A 326 0.05 -25.86 20.23
N LYS A 327 1.03 -25.77 19.32
CA LYS A 327 0.82 -25.69 17.86
C LYS A 327 -0.04 -26.82 17.28
N ASN A 328 0.16 -28.06 17.75
CA ASN A 328 -0.62 -29.20 17.29
C ASN A 328 -2.09 -29.13 17.74
N SER A 329 -2.35 -28.60 18.93
CA SER A 329 -3.71 -28.40 19.43
C SER A 329 -4.47 -27.38 18.58
N LEU A 330 -3.82 -26.26 18.23
CA LEU A 330 -4.40 -25.26 17.34
C LEU A 330 -4.69 -25.81 15.94
N ALA A 331 -3.74 -26.52 15.33
CA ALA A 331 -3.91 -27.10 14.00
C ALA A 331 -5.06 -28.12 13.96
N VAL A 332 -5.12 -29.05 14.91
CA VAL A 332 -6.21 -30.05 14.98
C VAL A 332 -7.56 -29.39 15.26
N SER A 333 -7.60 -28.38 16.14
CA SER A 333 -8.84 -27.63 16.41
C SER A 333 -9.36 -26.93 15.16
N LYS A 334 -8.48 -26.26 14.41
CA LYS A 334 -8.83 -25.67 13.11
C LYS A 334 -9.34 -26.73 12.13
N GLN A 335 -8.68 -27.88 12.06
CA GLN A 335 -9.10 -28.96 11.17
C GLN A 335 -10.53 -29.42 11.49
N LEU A 336 -10.88 -29.60 12.78
CA LEU A 336 -12.23 -29.98 13.19
C LEU A 336 -13.28 -28.91 12.85
N LEU A 337 -12.93 -27.63 12.96
CA LEU A 337 -13.82 -26.52 12.61
C LEU A 337 -14.08 -26.42 11.10
N ARG A 338 -13.09 -26.76 10.27
CA ARG A 338 -13.12 -26.43 8.83
C ARG A 338 -13.29 -27.63 7.90
N SER A 339 -13.01 -28.85 8.35
CA SER A 339 -13.05 -30.06 7.50
C SER A 339 -14.41 -30.28 6.86
N MET A 340 -15.49 -29.99 7.58
CA MET A 340 -16.88 -30.19 7.13
C MET A 340 -17.28 -29.29 5.95
N GLU A 341 -16.65 -28.13 5.81
CA GLU A 341 -16.96 -27.14 4.77
C GLU A 341 -15.97 -27.20 3.61
N LYS A 342 -14.87 -27.95 3.75
CA LYS A 342 -13.71 -27.90 2.85
C LYS A 342 -14.05 -28.26 1.40
N GLU A 343 -14.72 -29.39 1.19
CA GLU A 343 -15.16 -29.82 -0.15
C GLU A 343 -16.15 -28.82 -0.76
N LYS A 344 -17.07 -28.32 0.06
CA LYS A 344 -18.05 -27.32 -0.38
C LYS A 344 -17.38 -26.03 -0.83
N LEU A 345 -16.38 -25.54 -0.11
CA LEU A 345 -15.64 -24.33 -0.45
C LEU A 345 -14.84 -24.50 -1.75
N HIS A 346 -14.20 -25.64 -1.97
CA HIS A 346 -13.52 -25.92 -3.25
C HIS A 346 -14.50 -25.95 -4.44
N ALA A 347 -15.69 -26.52 -4.25
CA ALA A 347 -16.74 -26.51 -5.27
C ALA A 347 -17.27 -25.09 -5.55
N VAL A 348 -17.46 -24.27 -4.50
CA VAL A 348 -17.86 -22.86 -4.64
C VAL A 348 -16.78 -22.07 -5.39
N ASN A 349 -15.52 -22.18 -4.98
CA ASN A 349 -14.38 -21.52 -5.64
C ASN A 349 -14.31 -21.86 -7.13
N SER A 350 -14.44 -23.16 -7.46
CA SER A 350 -14.46 -23.63 -8.84
C SER A 350 -15.60 -23.00 -9.64
N ARG A 351 -16.81 -22.97 -9.07
CA ARG A 351 -17.99 -22.39 -9.72
C ARG A 351 -17.86 -20.88 -9.92
N GLU A 352 -17.36 -20.16 -8.92
CA GLU A 352 -17.11 -18.71 -9.03
C GLU A 352 -16.08 -18.41 -10.13
N CYS A 353 -14.99 -19.16 -10.20
CA CYS A 353 -13.96 -18.98 -11.23
C CYS A 353 -14.48 -19.27 -12.65
N GLU A 354 -15.33 -20.29 -12.83
CA GLU A 354 -15.98 -20.57 -14.12
C GLU A 354 -16.85 -19.40 -14.60
N VAL A 355 -17.70 -18.87 -13.72
CA VAL A 355 -18.57 -17.73 -14.05
C VAL A 355 -17.74 -16.47 -14.28
N LEU A 356 -16.73 -16.22 -13.45
CA LEU A 356 -15.88 -15.03 -13.58
C LEU A 356 -15.07 -15.05 -14.89
N LYS A 357 -14.62 -16.23 -15.32
CA LYS A 357 -13.98 -16.41 -16.64
C LYS A 357 -14.90 -15.96 -17.79
N GLU A 358 -16.18 -16.34 -17.74
CA GLU A 358 -17.17 -15.86 -18.71
C GLU A 358 -17.35 -14.34 -18.61
N ARG A 359 -17.38 -13.79 -17.38
CA ARG A 359 -17.52 -12.36 -17.14
C ARG A 359 -16.38 -11.53 -17.69
N TRP A 360 -15.13 -11.98 -17.57
CA TRP A 360 -13.97 -11.24 -18.11
C TRP A 360 -14.00 -11.07 -19.63
N LEU A 361 -14.76 -11.92 -20.34
CA LEU A 361 -14.95 -11.84 -21.80
C LEU A 361 -16.17 -11.01 -22.20
N SER A 362 -16.95 -10.51 -21.24
CA SER A 362 -18.16 -9.72 -21.51
C SER A 362 -17.85 -8.26 -21.86
N ASP A 363 -18.74 -7.67 -22.68
CA ASP A 363 -18.68 -6.24 -23.01
C ASP A 363 -18.74 -5.36 -21.76
N GLU A 364 -19.56 -5.71 -20.76
CA GLU A 364 -19.68 -4.93 -19.52
C GLU A 364 -18.36 -4.86 -18.77
N CYS A 365 -17.65 -5.99 -18.64
CA CYS A 365 -16.35 -6.03 -17.95
C CYS A 365 -15.29 -5.27 -18.76
N ILE A 366 -15.21 -5.51 -20.07
CA ILE A 366 -14.25 -4.84 -20.96
C ILE A 366 -14.45 -3.32 -20.90
N ASN A 367 -15.69 -2.85 -21.03
CA ASN A 367 -16.02 -1.43 -20.98
C ASN A 367 -15.73 -0.80 -19.62
N ALA A 368 -15.96 -1.52 -18.52
CA ALA A 368 -15.65 -1.04 -17.17
C ALA A 368 -14.14 -0.87 -16.95
N ILE A 369 -13.33 -1.84 -17.41
CA ILE A 369 -11.87 -1.77 -17.34
C ILE A 369 -11.33 -0.60 -18.18
N VAL A 370 -11.80 -0.45 -19.42
CA VAL A 370 -11.42 0.69 -20.28
C VAL A 370 -11.76 2.02 -19.60
N SER A 371 -12.97 2.13 -19.05
CA SER A 371 -13.43 3.33 -18.34
C SER A 371 -12.57 3.67 -17.11
N PHE A 372 -12.10 2.65 -16.38
CA PHE A 372 -11.22 2.82 -15.24
C PHE A 372 -9.89 3.48 -15.64
N PHE A 373 -9.24 3.01 -16.71
CA PHE A 373 -7.97 3.58 -17.19
C PHE A 373 -8.14 4.98 -17.78
N GLN A 374 -9.25 5.25 -18.47
CA GLN A 374 -9.55 6.58 -18.97
C GLN A 374 -9.74 7.61 -17.84
N LYS A 375 -10.41 7.23 -16.75
CA LYS A 375 -10.56 8.10 -15.58
C LYS A 375 -9.22 8.35 -14.88
N LYS A 376 -8.38 7.31 -14.78
CA LYS A 376 -7.04 7.43 -14.18
C LYS A 376 -6.11 8.33 -14.98
N SER A 377 -6.21 8.33 -16.31
CA SER A 377 -5.42 9.23 -17.18
C SER A 377 -5.80 10.71 -17.03
N LYS A 378 -6.97 11.02 -16.47
CA LYS A 378 -7.47 12.40 -16.29
C LYS A 378 -7.15 12.99 -14.91
N LEU A 379 -6.65 12.17 -14.00
CA LEU A 379 -6.17 12.51 -12.65
C LEU A 379 -4.65 12.64 -12.68
#